data_AF-A0A7W6LT46-F1
#
_entry.id   AF-A0A7W6LT46-F1
#
_cell.length_a   1.000
_cell.length_b   1.000
_cell.length_c   1.000
_cell.angle_alpha   90.00
_cell.angle_beta   90.00
_cell.angle_gamma   90.00
#
_symmetry.space_group_name_H-M   'P 1'
#
loop_
_entity.id
_entity.type
_entity.pdbx_description
1 polymer ?
#
loop_
_entity_poly.entity_id
_entity_poly.type
_entity_poly.pdbx_seq_one_letter_code
_entity_poly.pdbx_strand_id
1 'polypeptide(L)' 'MRTTLALDDELLAEAQELTGLTEKSALVREALKALIQREAARRLALLGGTEPDLELPPRRRAAIA' A
#
# COMPACT_ATOMS: atom_id res chain seq x y z
N MET A 1 -14.80 -14.43 -5.09
CA MET A 1 -14.35 -15.83 -5.01
C MET A 1 -14.35 -16.24 -3.54
N ARG A 2 -14.83 -17.45 -3.20
CA ARG A 2 -14.72 -18.01 -1.86
C ARG A 2 -13.59 -19.05 -1.87
N THR A 3 -12.66 -18.94 -0.94
CA THR A 3 -11.46 -19.78 -0.89
C THR A 3 -11.14 -20.09 0.55
N THR A 4 -10.68 -21.31 0.81
CA THR A 4 -10.17 -21.73 2.13
C THR A 4 -8.65 -21.67 2.10
N LEU A 5 -8.07 -20.99 3.08
CA LEU A 5 -6.63 -20.76 3.19
C LEU A 5 -6.19 -21.10 4.61
N ALA A 6 -5.04 -21.77 4.75
CA ALA A 6 -4.37 -21.90 6.03
C ALA A 6 -3.53 -20.65 6.28
N LEU A 7 -3.69 -20.04 7.45
CA LEU A 7 -2.95 -18.85 7.88
C LEU A 7 -2.31 -19.14 9.23
N ASP A 8 -1.16 -18.51 9.47
CA ASP A 8 -0.52 -18.53 10.77
C ASP A 8 -1.32 -17.64 11.74
N ASP A 9 -1.71 -18.19 12.89
CA ASP A 9 -2.57 -17.50 13.86
C ASP A 9 -1.83 -16.38 14.61
N GLU A 10 -0.52 -16.51 14.83
CA GLU A 10 0.29 -15.48 15.49
C GLU A 10 0.44 -14.28 14.55
N LEU A 11 0.76 -14.53 13.28
CA LEU A 11 0.84 -13.48 12.26
C LEU A 11 -0.50 -12.77 12.06
N LEU A 12 -1.61 -13.53 12.10
CA LEU A 12 -2.94 -12.97 12.00
C LEU A 12 -3.22 -12.06 13.20
N ALA A 13 -2.97 -12.52 14.42
CA ALA A 13 -3.19 -11.74 15.64
C ALA A 13 -2.38 -10.44 15.63
N GLU A 14 -1.08 -10.50 15.32
CA GLU A 14 -0.22 -9.32 15.23
C GLU A 14 -0.76 -8.32 14.20
N ALA A 15 -1.15 -8.80 13.01
CA ALA A 15 -1.70 -7.95 11.98
C ALA A 15 -3.03 -7.32 12.40
N GLN A 16 -3.88 -8.01 13.17
CA GLN A 16 -5.12 -7.46 13.70
C GLN A 16 -4.87 -6.40 14.78
N GLU A 17 -3.89 -6.62 15.66
CA GLU A 17 -3.48 -5.65 16.68
C GLU A 17 -2.93 -4.36 16.05
N LEU A 18 -2.07 -4.49 15.04
CA LEU A 18 -1.44 -3.35 14.37
C LEU A 18 -2.39 -2.57 13.47
N THR A 19 -3.34 -3.24 12.81
CA THR A 19 -4.24 -2.60 11.83
C THR A 19 -5.61 -2.25 12.40
N GLY A 20 -6.01 -2.86 13.53
CA GLY A 20 -7.37 -2.77 14.09
C GLY A 20 -8.44 -3.54 13.31
N LEU A 21 -8.05 -4.28 12.25
CA LEU A 21 -9.00 -5.01 11.40
C LEU A 21 -9.38 -6.37 12.02
N THR A 22 -10.58 -6.45 12.59
CA THR A 22 -11.07 -7.69 13.23
C THR A 22 -11.59 -8.73 12.24
N GLU A 23 -12.02 -8.30 11.05
CA GLU A 23 -12.47 -9.21 10.00
C GLU A 23 -11.29 -9.80 9.20
N LYS A 24 -11.12 -11.13 9.27
CA LYS A 24 -10.10 -11.86 8.49
C LYS A 24 -10.16 -11.57 6.99
N SER A 25 -11.36 -11.45 6.43
CA SER A 25 -11.55 -11.17 5.00
C SER A 25 -11.11 -9.76 4.61
N ALA A 26 -11.35 -8.78 5.47
CA ALA A 26 -10.90 -7.41 5.29
C ALA A 26 -9.38 -7.32 5.42
N LEU A 27 -8.81 -7.98 6.43
CA LEU A 27 -7.36 -8.02 6.64
C LEU A 27 -6.62 -8.62 5.44
N VAL A 28 -7.10 -9.76 4.91
CA VAL A 28 -6.49 -10.39 3.72
C VAL A 28 -6.61 -9.48 2.49
N ARG A 29 -7.73 -8.76 2.33
CA ARG A 29 -7.91 -7.81 1.22
C ARG A 29 -6.93 -6.64 1.31
N GLU A 30 -6.75 -6.08 2.50
CA GLU A 30 -5.81 -4.98 2.73
C GLU A 30 -4.36 -5.46 2.59
N ALA A 31 -4.02 -6.67 3.04
CA ALA A 31 -2.70 -7.26 2.83
C ALA A 31 -2.35 -7.37 1.32
N LEU A 32 -3.31 -7.82 0.50
CA LEU A 32 -3.13 -7.88 -0.96
C LEU A 32 -2.96 -6.49 -1.58
N LYS A 33 -3.78 -5.51 -1.17
CA LYS A 33 -3.65 -4.12 -1.63
C LYS A 33 -2.29 -3.53 -1.26
N ALA A 34 -1.86 -3.71 -0.02
CA ALA A 34 -0.57 -3.24 0.47
C ALA A 34 0.59 -3.86 -0.32
N LEU A 35 0.51 -5.16 -0.64
CA LEU A 35 1.50 -5.84 -1.48
C LEU A 35 1.57 -5.24 -2.89
N ILE A 36 0.40 -4.99 -3.51
CA ILE A 36 0.31 -4.35 -4.82
C ILE A 36 0.88 -2.94 -4.77
N GLN A 37 0.51 -2.14 -3.77
CA GLN A 37 0.99 -0.77 -3.59
C GLN A 37 2.52 -0.75 -3.41
N ARG A 38 3.08 -1.66 -2.61
CA ARG A 38 4.54 -1.78 -2.41
C ARG A 38 5.27 -2.07 -3.72
N GLU A 39 4.76 -3.01 -4.51
CA GLU A 39 5.37 -3.36 -5.79
C GLU A 39 5.18 -2.27 -6.85
N ALA A 40 4.01 -1.64 -6.89
CA ALA A 40 3.74 -0.50 -7.75
C ALA A 40 4.67 0.68 -7.42
N ALA A 41 4.84 0.99 -6.13
CA ALA A 41 5.77 2.02 -5.67
C ALA A 41 7.22 1.67 -6.04
N ARG A 42 7.63 0.42 -5.89
CA ARG A 42 8.97 -0.05 -6.35
C ARG A 42 9.14 0.15 -7.85
N ARG A 43 8.15 -0.24 -8.66
CA ARG A 43 8.19 -0.06 -10.13
C ARG A 43 8.22 1.42 -10.50
N LEU A 44 7.39 2.25 -9.87
CA LEU A 44 7.37 3.70 -10.10
C LEU A 44 8.70 4.35 -9.69
N ALA A 45 9.31 3.93 -8.58
CA ALA A 45 10.63 4.40 -8.16
C ALA A 45 11.72 4.01 -9.18
N LEU A 46 11.64 2.81 -9.77
CA LEU A 46 12.52 2.41 -10.87
C LEU A 46 12.26 3.21 -12.16
N LEU A 47 11.03 3.69 -12.37
CA LEU A 47 10.69 4.62 -13.44
C LEU A 47 11.17 6.06 -13.13
N GLY A 48 11.55 6.36 -11.88
CA GLY A 48 12.13 7.63 -11.41
C GLY A 48 13.53 7.96 -11.94
N GLY A 49 13.86 7.46 -13.12
CA GLY A 49 15.04 7.82 -13.91
C GLY A 49 14.80 7.69 -15.42
N THR A 50 13.56 7.46 -15.88
CA THR A 50 13.27 7.50 -17.33
C THR A 50 13.18 8.93 -17.86
N GLU A 51 12.85 9.89 -16.98
CA GLU A 51 12.83 11.33 -17.30
C GLU A 51 13.73 12.09 -16.31
N PRO A 52 15.06 11.93 -16.37
CA PRO A 52 16.00 12.61 -15.47
C PRO A 52 15.95 14.14 -15.62
N ASP A 53 15.47 14.63 -16.76
CA ASP A 53 15.36 16.05 -17.08
C ASP A 53 13.95 16.62 -16.87
N LEU A 54 13.05 15.89 -16.20
CA LEU A 54 11.68 16.37 -15.95
C LEU A 54 11.71 17.62 -15.05
N GLU A 55 11.31 18.76 -15.61
CA GLU A 55 11.09 19.98 -14.81
C GLU A 55 9.83 19.85 -13.95
N LEU A 56 9.99 20.01 -12.63
CA LEU A 56 8.87 19.94 -11.69
C LEU A 56 7.86 21.08 -11.96
N PRO A 57 6.56 20.79 -12.11
CA PRO A 57 5.56 21.83 -12.30
C PRO A 57 5.46 22.75 -11.07
N PRO A 58 5.15 24.05 -11.24
CA PRO A 58 5.09 24.99 -10.14
C PRO A 58 4.08 24.56 -9.08
N ARG A 59 4.52 24.54 -7.82
CA ARG A 59 3.68 24.14 -6.69
C ARG A 59 2.60 25.20 -6.45
N ARG A 60 1.32 24.83 -6.58
CA ARG A 60 0.19 25.69 -6.20
C ARG A 60 0.21 25.89 -4.68
N ARG A 61 0.67 27.05 -4.21
CA ARG A 61 0.53 27.47 -2.81
C ARG A 61 -0.83 28.14 -2.65
N ALA A 62 -1.66 27.66 -1.73
CA ALA A 62 -2.83 28.41 -1.31
C ALA A 62 -2.35 29.72 -0.67
N ALA A 63 -2.91 30.86 -1.08
CA ALA A 63 -2.61 32.13 -0.45
C ALA A 63 -3.06 32.04 1.01
N ILE A 64 -2.12 32.20 1.94
CA ILE A 64 -2.44 32.35 3.36
C ILE A 64 -3.06 33.74 3.49
N ALA A 65 -4.31 33.79 3.98
CA ALA A 65 -5.03 35.03 4.26
C ALA A 65 -4.50 35.73 5.51
#